data_AF-F6Y9J2-F1
#
_entry.id   AF-F6Y9J2-F1
#
_cell.length_a   1.000
_cell.length_b   1.000
_cell.length_c   1.000
_cell.angle_alpha   90.00
_cell.angle_beta   90.00
_cell.angle_gamma   90.00
#
_symmetry.space_group_name_H-M   'P 1'
#
loop_
_entity.id
_entity.type
_entity.pdbx_description
1 polymer ?
#
loop_
_entity_poly.entity_id
_entity_poly.type
_entity_poly.pdbx_seq_one_letter_code
_entity_poly.pdbx_strand_id
1 'polypeptide(L)' 'MAARLGAFLKNAWAKEPVLVVSFFIGTLAVILPPISPYFKYSVMINKATPYNYPGKWGPCRDPVLGR' A
#
# COMPACT_ATOMS: atom_id res chain seq x y z
N MET A 1 -9.62 14.28 27.42
CA MET A 1 -9.97 13.31 26.36
C MET A 1 -8.87 12.27 26.12
N ALA A 2 -7.62 12.70 25.84
CA ALA A 2 -6.51 11.80 25.50
C ALA A 2 -6.19 10.74 26.58
N ALA A 3 -6.24 11.12 27.87
CA ALA A 3 -6.02 10.18 28.98
C ALA A 3 -7.08 9.05 29.05
N ARG A 4 -8.33 9.35 28.69
CA ARG A 4 -9.42 8.34 28.64
C ARG A 4 -9.24 7.36 27.49
N LEU A 5 -8.81 7.86 26.32
CA LEU A 5 -8.53 7.02 25.15
C LEU A 5 -7.33 6.09 25.41
N GLY A 6 -6.25 6.61 26.01
CA GLY A 6 -5.10 5.79 26.37
C GLY A 6 -5.42 4.69 27.39
N ALA A 7 -6.28 5.00 28.38
CA ALA A 7 -6.75 3.99 29.34
C ALA A 7 -7.63 2.92 28.67
N PHE A 8 -8.53 3.31 27.75
CA PHE A 8 -9.33 2.37 26.97
C PHE A 8 -8.46 1.45 26.10
N LEU A 9 -7.45 2.00 25.42
CA LEU A 9 -6.55 1.23 24.56
C LEU A 9 -5.74 0.20 25.36
N LYS A 10 -5.22 0.58 26.54
CA LYS A 10 -4.53 -0.35 27.46
C LYS A 10 -5.45 -1.48 27.92
N ASN A 11 -6.70 -1.17 28.26
CA ASN A 11 -7.69 -2.17 28.68
C ASN A 11 -8.11 -3.10 27.53
N ALA A 12 -8.33 -2.57 26.33
CA ALA A 12 -8.68 -3.33 25.15
C ALA A 12 -7.52 -4.25 24.71
N TRP A 13 -6.29 -3.79 24.84
CA TRP A 13 -5.10 -4.61 24.54
C TRP A 13 -4.93 -5.77 25.55
N ALA A 14 -5.27 -5.56 26.82
CA ALA A 14 -5.22 -6.62 27.82
C ALA A 14 -6.34 -7.67 27.70
N LYS A 15 -7.51 -7.27 27.19
CA LYS A 15 -8.69 -8.16 27.09
C LYS A 15 -8.81 -8.83 25.72
N GLU A 16 -8.66 -8.07 24.64
CA GLU A 16 -8.90 -8.53 23.27
C GLU A 16 -7.76 -8.06 22.34
N PRO A 17 -6.52 -8.52 22.59
CA PRO A 17 -5.35 -8.06 21.82
C PRO A 17 -5.48 -8.36 20.33
N VAL A 18 -6.10 -9.49 19.97
CA VAL A 18 -6.31 -9.90 18.57
C VAL A 18 -7.16 -8.88 17.81
N LEU A 19 -8.23 -8.37 18.43
CA LEU A 19 -9.08 -7.37 17.79
C LEU A 19 -8.34 -6.04 17.66
N VAL A 20 -7.66 -5.57 18.72
CA VAL A 20 -6.88 -4.32 18.66
C VAL A 20 -5.82 -4.36 17.55
N VAL A 21 -5.10 -5.47 17.43
CA VAL A 21 -4.09 -5.65 16.37
C VAL A 21 -4.73 -5.71 14.99
N SER A 22 -5.87 -6.39 14.83
CA SER A 22 -6.56 -6.46 13.53
C SER A 22 -7.00 -5.09 13.02
N PHE A 23 -7.57 -4.24 13.89
CA PHE A 23 -7.95 -2.87 13.54
C PHE A 23 -6.73 -2.01 13.26
N PHE A 24 -5.63 -2.19 14.00
CA PHE A 24 -4.39 -1.44 13.77
C PHE A 24 -3.76 -1.79 12.42
N ILE A 25 -3.64 -3.07 12.09
CA ILE A 25 -3.09 -3.52 10.80
C ILE A 25 -4.02 -3.09 9.66
N GLY A 26 -5.34 -3.23 9.82
CA GLY A 26 -6.32 -2.82 8.82
C GLY A 26 -6.27 -1.31 8.54
N THR A 27 -6.20 -0.48 9.59
CA THR A 27 -6.10 0.98 9.43
C THR A 27 -4.77 1.38 8.79
N LEU A 28 -3.65 0.78 9.20
CA LEU A 28 -2.36 1.00 8.55
C LEU A 28 -2.39 0.62 7.07
N ALA A 29 -2.96 -0.53 6.73
CA ALA A 29 -3.06 -0.99 5.34
C ALA A 29 -3.86 -0.04 4.43
N VAL A 30 -4.84 0.69 4.97
CA VAL A 30 -5.62 1.68 4.23
C VAL A 30 -4.88 3.03 4.11
N ILE A 31 -4.16 3.42 5.16
CA ILE A 31 -3.51 4.73 5.25
C ILE A 31 -2.12 4.74 4.57
N LEU A 32 -1.40 3.63 4.57
CA LEU A 32 -0.05 3.50 3.99
C LEU A 32 0.01 3.76 2.48
N PRO A 33 -0.90 3.21 1.64
CA PRO A 33 -0.83 3.40 0.19
C PRO A 33 -0.82 4.85 -0.29
N PRO A 34 -1.73 5.76 0.16
CA PRO A 34 -1.70 7.16 -0.28
C PRO A 34 -0.53 7.97 0.30
N ILE A 35 0.02 7.58 1.44
CA ILE A 35 1.17 8.28 2.05
C ILE A 35 2.49 7.85 1.39
N SER A 36 2.58 6.61 0.95
CA SER A 36 3.84 6.09 0.42
C SER A 36 4.15 6.63 -0.99
N PRO A 37 5.30 7.29 -1.21
CA PRO A 37 5.71 7.70 -2.56
C PRO A 37 6.00 6.49 -3.47
N TYR A 38 6.15 5.31 -2.87
CA TYR A 38 6.49 4.07 -3.55
C TYR A 38 5.31 3.39 -4.23
N PHE A 39 4.06 3.68 -3.82
CA PHE A 39 2.87 3.07 -4.43
C PHE A 39 2.75 3.36 -5.93
N LYS A 40 3.34 4.46 -6.42
CA LYS A 40 3.40 4.77 -7.86
C LYS A 40 4.17 3.70 -8.65
N TYR A 41 5.26 3.16 -8.11
CA TYR A 41 6.12 2.23 -8.84
C TYR A 41 5.47 0.86 -9.02
N SER A 42 4.65 0.39 -8.07
CA SER A 42 3.91 -0.86 -8.24
C SER A 42 2.96 -0.81 -9.45
N VAL A 43 2.29 0.33 -9.66
CA VAL A 43 1.43 0.56 -10.83
C VAL A 43 2.25 0.60 -12.13
N MET A 44 3.43 1.24 -12.11
CA MET A 44 4.29 1.28 -13.29
C MET A 44 4.81 -0.12 -13.68
N ILE A 45 5.21 -0.93 -12.69
CA ILE A 45 5.64 -2.31 -12.91
C ILE A 45 4.50 -3.14 -13.53
N ASN A 46 3.28 -3.03 -13.01
CA ASN A 46 2.12 -3.76 -13.55
C ASN A 46 1.73 -3.33 -14.98
N LYS A 47 2.09 -2.11 -15.41
CA LYS A 47 1.88 -1.65 -16.79
C LYS A 47 3.02 -2.07 -17.72
N ALA A 48 4.23 -2.19 -17.19
CA ALA A 48 5.41 -2.57 -17.96
C ALA A 48 5.44 -4.06 -18.29
N THR A 49 4.69 -4.91 -17.58
CA THR A 49 4.60 -6.35 -17.84
C THR A 49 3.59 -6.66 -18.96
N PRO A 50 4.06 -7.10 -20.15
CA PRO A 50 3.18 -7.37 -21.28
C PRO A 50 2.51 -8.75 -21.12
N TYR A 51 1.21 -8.77 -20.81
CA TYR A 51 0.43 -10.03 -20.75
C TYR A 51 -0.23 -10.40 -22.09
N ASN A 52 -0.50 -9.41 -22.94
CA ASN A 52 -1.05 -9.60 -24.27
C ASN A 52 0.02 -9.39 -25.33
N TYR A 53 -0.08 -10.10 -26.46
CA TYR A 53 0.85 -9.94 -27.57
C TYR A 53 0.82 -8.49 -28.07
N PRO A 54 1.94 -7.76 -28.00
CA PRO A 54 2.01 -6.41 -28.54
C PRO A 54 2.05 -6.55 -30.07
N GLY A 55 0.88 -6.53 -30.71
CA GLY A 55 0.76 -6.69 -32.17
C GLY A 55 1.83 -5.90 -32.91
N LYS A 56 2.74 -6.62 -33.59
CA LYS A 56 4.03 -6.16 -34.14
C LYS A 56 4.93 -5.47 -33.12
N TRP A 57 6.01 -6.17 -32.76
CA TRP A 57 7.20 -5.60 -32.13
C TRP A 57 7.77 -4.46 -32.99
N GLY A 58 7.35 -3.22 -32.71
CA GLY A 58 8.09 -2.01 -33.08
C GLY A 58 9.28 -1.83 -32.14
N PRO A 59 10.38 -1.22 -32.61
CA PRO A 59 11.71 -1.39 -32.05
C PRO A 59 11.74 -0.94 -30.59
N CYS A 60 12.57 -1.62 -29.78
CA CYS A 60 12.93 -1.28 -28.41
C CYS A 60 12.72 0.21 -28.12
N ARG A 61 11.57 0.56 -27.51
CA ARG A 61 11.38 1.88 -26.92
C ARG A 61 11.95 1.78 -25.52
N ASP A 62 13.24 2.06 -25.42
CA ASP A 62 13.93 2.24 -24.16
C ASP A 62 13.24 3.38 -23.38
N PRO A 63 12.75 3.15 -22.15
CA PRO A 63 12.09 4.18 -21.36
C PRO A 63 13.04 5.28 -20.83
N VAL A 64 14.32 5.26 -21.23
CA VAL A 64 15.39 6.16 -20.73
C VAL A 64 15.64 7.36 -21.65
N LEU A 65 15.18 7.35 -22.91
CA LEU A 65 15.29 8.53 -23.78
C LEU A 65 13.94 9.24 -23.86
N GLY A 66 13.79 10.25 -23.02
CA GLY A 66 12.63 11.15 -23.00
C GLY A 66 12.36 11.74 -24.38
N ARG A 67 11.10 11.61 -24.80
CA ARG A 67 10.46 12.50 -25.77
C ARG A 67 9.07 12.83 -25.26
#